data_AF-A0A522AK93-F1
#
_entry.id   AF-A0A522AK93-F1
#
_cell.length_a   1.000
_cell.length_b   1.000
_cell.length_c   1.000
_cell.angle_alpha   90.00
_cell.angle_beta   90.00
_cell.angle_gamma   90.00
#
_symmetry.space_group_name_H-M   'P 1'
#
loop_
_entity.id
_entity.type
_entity.pdbx_description
1 polymer ?
#
loop_
_entity_poly.entity_id
_entity_poly.type
_entity_poly.pdbx_seq_one_letter_code
_entity_poly.pdbx_strand_id
1 'polypeptide(L)' 'CPCAYCRGEAGMPGWLDTSPTLTEEQTRLVDVHLIGSYAIAPGWADGHHTGYYPFVLLRDRCPCEACEAAR' A
#
# COMPACT_ATOMS: atom_id res chain seq x y z
N CYS A 1 0.94 0.86 3.23
CA CYS A 1 1.97 0.12 2.49
C CYS A 1 1.97 -1.35 2.90
N PRO A 2 1.81 -2.32 1.98
CA PRO A 2 1.79 -3.75 2.29
C PRO A 2 3.16 -4.45 2.20
N CYS A 3 4.26 -3.73 1.97
CA CYS A 3 5.58 -4.36 1.88
C CYS A 3 6.03 -4.96 3.22
N ALA A 4 6.95 -5.92 3.15
CA ALA A 4 7.54 -6.60 4.30
C ALA A 4 8.13 -5.64 5.33
N TYR A 5 8.80 -4.57 4.89
CA TYR A 5 9.35 -3.56 5.80
C TYR A 5 8.25 -2.87 6.62
N CYS A 6 7.14 -2.49 5.98
CA CYS A 6 6.08 -1.75 6.65
C CYS A 6 5.17 -2.65 7.51
N ARG A 7 4.75 -3.80 7.00
CA ARG A 7 3.70 -4.65 7.60
C ARG A 7 4.20 -5.99 8.14
N GLY A 8 5.49 -6.28 7.97
CA GLY A 8 6.09 -7.53 8.40
C GLY A 8 5.83 -8.66 7.42
N GLU A 9 6.62 -9.72 7.54
CA GLU A 9 6.45 -10.97 6.82
C GLU A 9 7.02 -12.14 7.63
N ALA A 10 6.64 -13.37 7.29
CA ALA A 10 7.12 -14.59 7.94
C ALA A 10 6.95 -14.61 9.48
N GLY A 11 5.89 -13.97 9.99
CA GLY A 11 5.61 -13.88 11.43
C GLY A 11 6.41 -12.82 12.18
N MET A 12 7.25 -12.04 11.49
CA MET A 12 7.96 -10.92 12.07
C MET A 12 7.14 -9.62 11.92
N PRO A 13 7.12 -8.74 12.94
CA PRO A 13 6.43 -7.46 12.84
C PRO A 13 7.11 -6.52 11.85
N GLY A 14 6.31 -5.69 11.20
CA GLY A 14 6.79 -4.59 10.37
C GLY A 14 7.00 -3.31 11.16
N TRP A 15 7.62 -2.32 10.51
CA TRP A 15 7.85 -1.01 11.09
C TRP A 15 6.56 -0.29 11.53
N LEU A 16 5.44 -0.46 10.80
CA LEU A 16 4.17 0.15 11.20
C LEU A 16 3.58 -0.45 12.47
N ASP A 17 3.97 -1.67 12.86
CA ASP A 17 3.46 -2.31 14.08
C ASP A 17 4.03 -1.64 15.35
N THR A 18 5.11 -0.86 15.24
CA THR A 18 5.62 -0.04 16.35
C THR A 18 4.82 1.24 16.57
N SER A 19 3.72 1.45 15.84
CA SER A 19 2.91 2.68 15.86
C SER A 19 3.73 3.97 15.70
N PRO A 20 4.57 4.08 14.65
CA PRO A 20 5.37 5.28 14.44
C PRO A 20 4.49 6.49 14.06
N THR A 21 4.97 7.69 14.35
CA THR A 21 4.44 8.91 13.71
C THR A 21 5.02 9.02 12.31
N LEU A 22 4.16 9.11 11.30
CA LEU A 22 4.57 9.29 9.90
C LEU A 22 4.89 10.75 9.62
N THR A 23 5.93 11.00 8.83
CA THR A 23 6.23 12.33 8.30
C THR A 23 5.30 12.67 7.12
N GLU A 24 5.29 13.95 6.72
CA GLU A 24 4.60 14.37 5.50
C GLU A 24 5.13 13.63 4.26
N GLU A 25 6.46 13.47 4.15
CA GLU A 25 7.07 12.78 3.01
C GLU A 25 6.68 11.31 2.91
N GLN A 26 6.52 10.63 4.05
CA GLN A 26 6.07 9.24 4.15
C GLN A 26 4.60 9.02 3.76
N THR A 27 3.81 10.09 3.72
CA THR A 27 2.37 10.04 3.40
C THR A 27 2.02 10.75 2.10
N ARG A 28 2.98 11.47 1.50
CA ARG A 28 2.80 12.15 0.22
C ARG A 28 3.08 11.20 -0.94
N LEU A 29 2.03 10.86 -1.67
CA LEU A 29 2.11 10.15 -2.94
C LEU A 29 2.70 11.07 -4.02
N VAL A 30 3.77 10.64 -4.69
CA VAL A 30 4.44 11.42 -5.75
C VAL A 30 4.48 10.71 -7.09
N ASP A 31 4.31 9.39 -7.11
CA ASP A 31 4.24 8.60 -8.33
C ASP A 31 3.36 7.35 -8.15
N VAL A 32 2.89 6.77 -9.27
CA VAL A 32 2.18 5.48 -9.30
C VAL A 32 2.62 4.71 -10.54
N HIS A 33 3.25 3.56 -10.34
CA HIS A 33 3.62 2.66 -11.43
C HIS A 33 2.64 1.51 -11.56
N LEU A 34 2.32 1.16 -12.80
CA LEU A 34 1.61 -0.08 -13.11
C LEU A 34 2.57 -1.27 -13.04
N ILE A 35 2.22 -2.30 -12.27
CA ILE A 35 3.01 -3.54 -12.17
C ILE A 35 2.28 -4.64 -12.92
N GLY A 36 2.78 -4.90 -14.13
CA GLY A 36 2.16 -5.85 -15.05
C GLY A 36 0.67 -5.55 -15.25
N SER A 37 -0.16 -6.56 -15.08
CA SER A 37 -1.62 -6.45 -15.19
C SER A 37 -2.35 -6.73 -13.87
N TYR A 38 -1.65 -6.69 -12.72
CA TYR A 38 -2.22 -7.19 -11.46
C TYR A 38 -2.13 -6.23 -10.27
N ALA A 39 -1.28 -5.20 -10.32
CA ALA A 39 -1.06 -4.30 -9.19
C ALA A 39 -0.61 -2.91 -9.63
N ILE A 40 -0.65 -1.97 -8.68
CA ILE A 40 0.08 -0.71 -8.75
C ILE A 40 1.12 -0.62 -7.64
N ALA A 41 2.20 0.12 -7.89
CA ALA A 41 3.23 0.46 -6.92
C ALA A 41 3.28 1.99 -6.73
N PRO A 42 2.75 2.51 -5.62
CA PRO A 42 2.92 3.90 -5.20
C PRO A 42 4.39 4.24 -4.93
N GLY A 43 4.85 5.37 -5.47
CA GLY A 43 6.07 6.05 -5.05
C GLY A 43 5.74 7.16 -4.04
N TRP A 44 6.39 7.11 -2.87
CA TRP A 44 6.24 8.09 -1.80
C TRP A 44 7.38 9.12 -1.84
N ALA A 45 7.13 10.32 -1.31
CA ALA A 45 8.12 11.41 -1.37
C ALA A 45 9.40 11.12 -0.57
N ASP A 46 9.34 10.23 0.43
CA ASP A 46 10.50 9.73 1.17
C ASP A 46 11.36 8.72 0.36
N GLY A 47 10.99 8.44 -0.88
CA GLY A 47 11.66 7.50 -1.79
C GLY A 47 11.17 6.05 -1.67
N HIS A 48 10.22 5.76 -0.77
CA HIS A 48 9.68 4.41 -0.60
C HIS A 48 8.81 4.01 -1.81
N HIS A 49 8.99 2.78 -2.34
CA HIS A 49 8.29 2.34 -3.56
C HIS A 49 8.12 0.81 -3.67
N THR A 50 8.34 0.06 -2.60
CA THR A 50 8.32 -1.42 -2.61
C THR A 50 6.97 -2.03 -2.21
N GLY A 51 5.97 -1.19 -1.92
CA GLY A 51 4.62 -1.62 -1.58
C GLY A 51 3.75 -1.84 -2.82
N TYR A 52 3.58 -3.09 -3.25
CA TYR A 52 2.66 -3.42 -4.36
C TYR A 52 1.25 -3.63 -3.83
N TYR A 53 0.29 -2.95 -4.46
CA TYR A 53 -1.12 -3.07 -4.14
C TYR A 53 -1.82 -3.82 -5.28
N PRO A 54 -2.11 -5.12 -5.12
CA PRO A 54 -2.89 -5.86 -6.10
C PRO A 54 -4.26 -5.22 -6.33
N PHE A 55 -4.76 -5.28 -7.56
CA PHE A 55 -6.07 -4.72 -7.90
C PHE A 55 -7.19 -5.33 -7.06
N VAL A 56 -7.10 -6.62 -6.74
CA VAL A 56 -8.04 -7.30 -5.85
C VAL A 56 -8.07 -6.63 -4.47
N LEU A 57 -6.91 -6.33 -3.88
CA LEU A 57 -6.81 -5.66 -2.57
C LEU A 57 -7.41 -4.25 -2.61
N LEU A 58 -7.17 -3.51 -3.70
CA LEU A 58 -7.70 -2.16 -3.87
C LEU A 58 -9.22 -2.17 -4.03
N ARG A 59 -9.77 -3.10 -4.81
CA ARG A 59 -11.22 -3.25 -5.01
C ARG A 59 -11.92 -3.71 -3.74
N ASP A 60 -11.31 -4.63 -2.99
CA ASP A 60 -11.78 -5.06 -1.67
C ASP A 60 -11.93 -3.88 -0.69
N ARG A 61 -11.03 -2.89 -0.76
CA ARG A 61 -11.08 -1.68 0.08
C ARG A 61 -11.73 -0.47 -0.58
N CYS A 62 -12.27 -0.60 -1.77
CA CYS A 62 -12.83 0.52 -2.51
C CYS A 62 -14.23 0.86 -1.97
N PRO A 63 -14.50 2.12 -1.57
CA PRO A 63 -15.81 2.52 -1.03
C PRO A 63 -16.85 2.83 -2.11
N CYS A 64 -16.58 2.55 -3.40
CA CYS A 64 -17.54 2.85 -4.46
C CYS A 64 -18.66 1.82 -4.49
N GLU A 65 -19.88 2.26 -4.81
CA GLU A 65 -21.09 1.43 -4.83
C GLU A 65 -20.91 0.09 -5.56
N ALA A 66 -20.27 0.12 -6.73
CA ALA A 66 -20.02 -1.08 -7.52
C ALA A 66 -19.12 -2.10 -6.84
N CYS A 67 -18.13 -1.66 -6.05
CA CYS A 67 -17.27 -2.57 -5.28
C CYS A 67 -17.97 -3.03 -4.01
N GLU A 68 -18.76 -2.16 -3.36
CA GLU A 68 -19.51 -2.54 -2.16
C GLU A 68 -20.57 -3.60 -2.46
N ALA A 69 -21.28 -3.47 -3.58
CA ALA A 69 -22.27 -4.46 -4.03
C ALA A 69 -21.65 -5.81 -4.45
N ALA A 70 -20.34 -5.84 -4.73
CA ALA A 70 -19.63 -7.03 -5.20
C ALA A 70 -18.85 -7.77 -4.10
N ARG A 71 -18.76 -7.21 -2.88
CA ARG A 71 -18.15 -7.85 -1.71
C ARG A 71 -19.16 -8.72 -0.97
#